data_AF-A0A3B3RFW0-F1
#
_entry.id   AF-A0A3B3RFW0-F1
#
_cell.length_a   1.000
_cell.length_b   1.000
_cell.length_c   1.000
_cell.angle_alpha   90.00
_cell.angle_beta   90.00
_cell.angle_gamma   90.00
#
_symmetry.space_group_name_H-M   'P 1'
#
loop_
_entity.id
_entity.type
_entity.pdbx_description
1 polymer ?
#
loop_
_entity_poly.entity_id
_entity_poly.type
_entity_poly.pdbx_seq_one_letter_code
_entity_poly.pdbx_strand_id
1 'polypeptide(L)'
;MMEEVSISVAYNAHVINQILEEDYLASLVADSRPKPSVPTKKLKKFEKEYQSLRETQLQQEDPIDRYQRENRRLQEASMRLEQENDDLAHELVTSKIALRNDLDQAEDKADVLNKELLNTKQRLVETEEQKKKHEEETAQLKEVFRRELEKAESEIKKTTAIIAEYKQICSQLSTRLEKQQAVTKEELDIVKSKVMACERCREVFSKEGPLQVPAVSKDNRDSDLDEEKDSLKAQLREMELELAQTKLQLVEAKCRIQELEHQRGVLMNEIQAAKNSWFSKTLGSLKTSTSSQLPPSPKEGL
;
A
#
# COMPACT_ATOMS: atom_id res chain seq x y z
N MET A 1 12.30 40.03 3.61
CA MET A 1 11.34 40.94 2.95
C MET A 1 11.06 42.24 3.73
N MET A 2 10.96 42.29 5.06
CA MET A 2 10.75 43.58 5.77
C MET A 2 12.04 44.41 5.96
N GLU A 3 13.21 43.77 6.14
CA GLU A 3 14.47 44.51 6.33
C GLU A 3 14.98 45.17 5.04
N GLU A 4 14.80 44.53 3.88
CA GLU A 4 15.21 45.08 2.58
C GLU A 4 14.39 46.30 2.16
N VAL A 5 13.10 46.34 2.53
CA VAL A 5 12.22 47.49 2.28
C VAL A 5 12.65 48.68 3.15
N SER A 6 13.08 48.45 4.39
CA SER A 6 13.55 49.52 5.29
C SER A 6 14.85 50.18 4.80
N ILE A 7 15.76 49.39 4.22
CA ILE A 7 17.03 49.90 3.68
C ILE A 7 16.79 50.71 2.40
N SER A 8 15.90 50.25 1.52
CA SER A 8 15.55 50.96 0.28
C SER A 8 14.88 52.30 0.55
N VAL A 9 13.97 52.37 1.54
CA VAL A 9 13.30 53.63 1.91
C VAL A 9 14.27 54.64 2.53
N ALA A 10 15.21 54.19 3.37
CA ALA A 10 16.23 55.06 3.95
C ALA A 10 17.21 55.60 2.88
N TYR A 11 17.59 54.76 1.91
CA TYR A 11 18.42 55.18 0.79
C TYR A 11 17.72 56.21 -0.10
N ASN A 12 16.44 56.00 -0.42
CA ASN A 12 15.66 56.94 -1.23
C ASN A 12 15.49 58.30 -0.54
N ALA A 13 15.27 58.32 0.78
CA ALA A 13 15.19 59.56 1.54
C ALA A 13 16.52 60.33 1.57
N HIS A 14 17.65 59.62 1.65
CA HIS A 14 18.98 60.24 1.59
C HIS A 14 19.27 60.84 0.21
N VAL A 15 18.95 60.12 -0.86
CA VAL A 15 19.13 60.61 -2.25
C VAL A 15 18.29 61.86 -2.50
N ILE A 16 17.04 61.90 -2.03
CA ILE A 16 16.16 63.06 -2.20
C ILE A 16 16.72 64.28 -1.45
N ASN A 17 17.19 64.12 -0.21
CA ASN A 17 17.79 65.23 0.54
C ASN A 17 19.08 65.74 -0.11
N GLN A 18 19.90 64.83 -0.66
CA GLN A 18 21.13 65.22 -1.35
C GLN A 18 20.85 66.01 -2.63
N ILE A 19 19.81 65.63 -3.39
CA ILE A 19 19.36 66.38 -4.58
C ILE A 19 18.89 67.77 -4.18
N LEU A 20 18.14 67.90 -3.08
CA LEU A 20 17.64 69.20 -2.61
C LEU A 20 18.77 70.12 -2.14
N GLU A 21 19.80 69.58 -1.49
CA GLU A 21 20.99 70.35 -1.10
C GLU A 21 21.82 70.77 -2.32
N GLU A 22 21.98 69.89 -3.31
CA GLU A 22 22.66 70.22 -4.57
C GLU A 22 21.93 71.31 -5.34
N ASP A 23 20.60 71.26 -5.42
CA ASP A 23 19.79 72.29 -6.08
C ASP A 23 19.89 73.64 -5.35
N TYR A 24 19.90 73.62 -4.01
CA TYR A 24 20.08 74.83 -3.20
C TYR A 24 21.47 75.45 -3.42
N LEU A 25 22.53 74.63 -3.43
CA LEU A 25 23.88 75.09 -3.70
C LEU A 25 24.05 75.57 -5.15
N ALA A 26 23.43 74.90 -6.13
CA ALA A 26 23.42 75.32 -7.52
C ALA A 26 22.75 76.69 -7.69
N SER A 27 21.65 76.95 -6.98
CA SER A 27 20.99 78.27 -6.95
C SER A 27 21.91 79.34 -6.35
N LEU A 28 22.59 79.04 -5.23
CA LEU A 28 23.50 79.98 -4.58
C LEU A 28 24.72 80.34 -5.47
N VAL A 29 25.21 79.38 -6.24
CA VAL A 29 26.30 79.58 -7.22
C VAL A 29 25.82 80.36 -8.45
N ALA A 30 24.57 80.19 -8.88
CA ALA A 30 23.98 80.95 -9.98
C ALA A 30 23.82 82.44 -9.64
N ASP A 31 23.51 82.76 -8.39
CA ASP A 31 23.33 84.14 -7.92
C ASP A 31 24.65 84.87 -7.61
N SER A 32 25.72 84.14 -7.31
CA SER A 32 27.02 84.72 -6.93
C SER A 32 27.99 84.96 -8.09
N ARG A 33 27.69 84.49 -9.31
CA ARG A 33 28.54 84.73 -10.49
C ARG A 33 28.09 85.98 -11.26
N PRO A 34 28.96 86.98 -11.49
CA PRO A 34 28.66 88.06 -12.42
C PRO A 34 28.50 87.47 -13.83
N LYS A 35 27.28 87.52 -14.37
CA LYS A 35 26.97 87.06 -15.75
C LYS A 35 27.78 87.91 -16.75
N PRO A 36 28.72 87.35 -17.52
CA PRO A 36 29.31 88.07 -18.65
C PRO A 36 28.21 88.37 -19.66
N SER A 37 27.76 89.62 -19.70
CA SER A 37 26.77 90.11 -20.66
C SER A 37 27.38 90.08 -22.06
N VAL A 38 27.16 88.99 -22.80
CA VAL A 38 27.35 88.97 -24.25
C VAL A 38 26.47 90.09 -24.83
N PRO A 39 27.02 91.04 -25.61
CA PRO A 39 26.23 92.15 -26.15
C PRO A 39 25.09 91.62 -27.03
N THR A 40 23.88 91.55 -26.46
CA THR A 40 22.67 90.98 -27.07
C THR A 40 22.31 91.65 -28.40
N LYS A 41 22.70 92.92 -28.58
CA LYS A 41 22.53 93.63 -29.86
C LYS A 41 23.42 93.06 -30.98
N LYS A 42 24.65 92.65 -30.68
CA LYS A 42 25.54 91.99 -31.65
C LYS A 42 25.05 90.58 -31.95
N LEU A 43 24.62 89.84 -30.93
CA LEU A 43 24.08 88.50 -31.10
C LEU A 43 22.83 88.49 -32.01
N LYS A 44 21.88 89.40 -31.76
CA LYS A 44 20.68 89.56 -32.62
C LYS A 44 21.02 89.99 -34.04
N LYS A 45 22.08 90.79 -34.23
CA LYS A 45 22.57 91.17 -35.56
C LYS A 45 23.15 89.96 -36.29
N PHE A 46 24.02 89.18 -35.63
CA PHE A 46 24.57 87.95 -36.20
C PHE A 46 23.51 86.89 -36.48
N GLU A 47 22.52 86.75 -35.60
CA GLU A 47 21.38 85.86 -35.81
C GLU A 47 20.58 86.28 -37.04
N LYS A 48 20.29 87.58 -37.19
CA LYS A 48 19.57 88.11 -38.35
C LYS A 48 20.38 88.00 -39.64
N GLU A 49 21.69 88.25 -39.59
CA GLU A 49 22.61 88.07 -40.72
C GLU A 49 22.73 86.59 -41.11
N TYR A 50 22.80 85.69 -40.14
CA TYR A 50 22.81 84.24 -40.36
C TYR A 50 21.50 83.76 -40.99
N GLN A 51 20.35 84.24 -40.49
CA GLN A 51 19.04 83.96 -41.07
C GLN A 51 18.93 84.47 -42.51
N SER A 52 19.33 85.72 -42.76
CA SER A 52 19.32 86.31 -44.11
C SER A 52 20.26 85.61 -45.09
N LEU A 53 21.45 85.21 -44.62
CA LEU A 53 22.41 84.43 -45.42
C LEU A 53 21.83 83.05 -45.75
N ARG A 54 21.20 82.39 -44.78
CA ARG A 54 20.54 81.09 -44.98
C ARG A 54 19.37 81.18 -45.95
N GLU A 55 18.55 82.23 -45.84
CA GLU A 55 17.42 82.51 -46.75
C GLU A 55 17.89 82.83 -48.17
N THR A 56 18.99 83.58 -48.30
CA THR A 56 19.61 83.89 -49.59
C THR A 56 20.23 82.64 -50.23
N GLN A 57 20.91 81.80 -49.45
CA GLN A 57 21.43 80.50 -49.89
C GLN A 57 20.29 79.58 -50.36
N LEU A 58 19.14 79.60 -49.67
CA LEU A 58 17.97 78.82 -50.04
C LEU A 58 17.31 79.33 -51.34
N GLN A 59 17.34 80.65 -51.59
CA GLN A 59 16.84 81.28 -52.81
C GLN A 59 17.80 81.10 -54.00
N GLN A 60 19.10 80.89 -53.75
CA GLN A 60 20.12 80.64 -54.77
C GLN A 60 20.24 79.16 -55.15
N GLU A 61 19.74 78.25 -54.32
CA GLU A 61 19.75 76.81 -54.60
C GLU A 61 18.81 76.48 -55.78
N ASP A 62 19.29 75.72 -56.76
CA ASP A 62 18.47 75.29 -57.90
C ASP A 62 17.27 74.49 -57.37
N PRO A 63 16.03 74.90 -57.68
CA PRO A 63 14.83 74.16 -57.30
C PRO A 63 14.91 72.67 -57.64
N ILE A 64 15.54 72.31 -58.78
CA ILE A 64 15.71 70.92 -59.21
C ILE A 64 16.62 70.15 -58.23
N ASP A 65 17.76 70.72 -57.83
CA ASP A 65 18.71 70.07 -56.91
C ASP A 65 18.08 69.84 -55.53
N ARG A 66 17.28 70.80 -55.05
CA ARG A 66 16.54 70.66 -53.80
C ARG A 66 15.54 69.50 -53.87
N TYR A 67 14.73 69.43 -54.94
CA TYR A 67 13.77 68.35 -55.12
C TYR A 67 14.44 66.99 -55.29
N GLN A 68 15.58 66.92 -55.99
CA GLN A 68 16.33 65.67 -56.13
C GLN A 68 16.88 65.17 -54.79
N ARG A 69 17.39 66.06 -53.93
CA ARG A 69 17.87 65.69 -52.60
C ARG A 69 16.73 65.19 -51.71
N GLU A 70 15.59 65.88 -51.74
CA GLU A 70 14.42 65.47 -50.97
C GLU A 70 13.84 64.14 -51.46
N ASN A 71 13.75 63.94 -52.78
CA ASN A 71 13.32 62.67 -53.36
C ASN A 71 14.25 61.52 -52.95
N ARG A 72 15.58 61.75 -52.94
CA ARG A 72 16.54 60.76 -52.45
C ARG A 72 16.31 60.42 -50.98
N ARG A 73 16.09 61.41 -50.11
CA ARG A 73 15.78 61.18 -48.69
C ARG A 73 14.48 60.40 -48.49
N LEU A 74 13.45 60.73 -49.27
CA LEU A 74 12.17 60.01 -49.21
C LEU A 74 12.31 58.57 -49.72
N GLN A 75 13.12 58.33 -50.76
CA GLN A 75 13.43 56.99 -51.24
C GLN A 75 14.20 56.17 -50.20
N GLU A 76 15.21 56.77 -49.55
CA GLU A 76 15.96 56.13 -48.45
C GLU A 76 15.03 55.79 -47.27
N ALA A 77 14.13 56.70 -46.90
CA ALA A 77 13.14 56.46 -45.84
C ALA A 77 12.13 55.37 -46.21
N SER A 78 11.64 55.35 -47.47
CA SER A 78 10.73 54.30 -47.96
C SER A 78 11.41 52.93 -47.88
N MET A 79 12.64 52.83 -48.37
CA MET A 79 13.40 51.58 -48.35
C MET A 79 13.62 51.06 -46.92
N ARG A 80 13.91 51.97 -45.98
CA ARG A 80 14.03 51.61 -44.56
C ARG A 80 12.71 51.10 -43.98
N LEU A 81 11.60 51.80 -44.26
CA LEU A 81 10.28 51.41 -43.76
C LEU A 81 9.81 50.08 -44.39
N GLU A 82 10.14 49.84 -45.65
CA GLU A 82 9.90 48.55 -46.33
C GLU A 82 10.67 47.43 -45.63
N GLN A 83 11.96 47.64 -45.33
CA GLN A 83 12.75 46.66 -44.59
C GLN A 83 12.21 46.40 -43.17
N GLU A 84 11.89 47.46 -42.42
CA GLU A 84 11.29 47.32 -41.08
C GLU A 84 9.94 46.60 -41.14
N ASN A 85 9.16 46.80 -42.21
CA ASN A 85 7.90 46.09 -42.42
C ASN A 85 8.14 44.59 -42.70
N ASP A 86 9.09 44.27 -43.57
CA ASP A 86 9.46 42.89 -43.90
C ASP A 86 9.99 42.14 -42.66
N ASP A 87 10.84 42.79 -41.86
CA ASP A 87 11.36 42.22 -40.60
C ASP A 87 10.21 41.94 -39.61
N LEU A 88 9.30 42.89 -39.42
CA LEU A 88 8.12 42.70 -38.57
C LEU A 88 7.18 41.60 -39.10
N ALA A 89 7.00 41.49 -40.41
CA ALA A 89 6.21 40.43 -41.02
C ALA A 89 6.86 39.05 -40.79
N HIS A 90 8.18 38.95 -40.92
CA HIS A 90 8.94 37.74 -40.63
C HIS A 90 8.86 37.33 -39.15
N GLU A 91 9.04 38.28 -38.22
CA GLU A 91 8.90 38.02 -36.79
C GLU A 91 7.49 37.56 -36.43
N LEU A 92 6.46 38.21 -36.97
CA LEU A 92 5.07 37.85 -36.74
C LEU A 92 4.76 36.43 -37.23
N VAL A 93 5.21 36.07 -38.43
CA VAL A 93 5.02 34.73 -38.98
C VAL A 93 5.75 33.69 -38.13
N THR A 94 7.00 33.98 -37.74
CA THR A 94 7.82 33.08 -36.91
C THR A 94 7.17 32.85 -35.55
N SER A 95 6.75 33.92 -34.87
CA SER A 95 6.06 33.85 -33.59
C SER A 95 4.72 33.10 -33.70
N LYS A 96 3.95 33.34 -34.76
CA LYS A 96 2.69 32.64 -35.03
C LYS A 96 2.87 31.13 -35.23
N ILE A 97 3.93 30.72 -35.93
CA ILE A 97 4.24 29.29 -36.10
C ILE A 97 4.64 28.67 -34.76
N ALA A 98 5.50 29.35 -33.98
CA ALA A 98 5.91 28.87 -32.66
C ALA A 98 4.71 28.69 -31.72
N LEU A 99 3.83 29.68 -31.63
CA LEU A 99 2.63 29.61 -30.78
C LEU A 99 1.65 28.51 -31.21
N ARG A 100 1.54 28.23 -32.51
CA ARG A 100 0.74 27.09 -32.99
C ARG A 100 1.34 25.76 -32.57
N ASN A 101 2.66 25.60 -32.73
CA ASN A 101 3.34 24.38 -32.29
C ASN A 101 3.20 24.18 -30.77
N ASP A 102 3.29 25.25 -29.99
CA ASP A 102 3.10 25.19 -28.53
C ASP A 102 1.66 24.82 -28.17
N LEU A 103 0.67 25.35 -28.90
CA LEU A 103 -0.74 25.00 -28.73
C LEU A 103 -0.99 23.53 -29.06
N ASP A 104 -0.53 23.06 -30.22
CA ASP A 104 -0.66 21.66 -30.65
C ASP A 104 -0.02 20.73 -29.61
N GLN A 105 1.16 21.08 -29.09
CA GLN A 105 1.82 20.30 -28.05
C GLN A 105 1.03 20.31 -26.72
N ALA A 106 0.40 21.43 -26.36
CA ALA A 106 -0.41 21.51 -25.16
C ALA A 106 -1.70 20.66 -25.29
N GLU A 107 -2.31 20.65 -26.48
CA GLU A 107 -3.47 19.80 -26.79
C GLU A 107 -3.13 18.31 -26.72
N ASP A 108 -2.04 17.89 -27.36
CA ASP A 108 -1.54 16.50 -27.29
C ASP A 108 -1.28 16.06 -25.83
N LYS A 109 -0.66 16.94 -25.03
CA LYS A 109 -0.42 16.68 -23.60
C LYS A 109 -1.73 16.54 -22.82
N ALA A 110 -2.72 17.39 -23.10
CA ALA A 110 -4.02 17.33 -22.45
C ALA A 110 -4.73 16.00 -22.76
N ASP A 111 -4.67 15.54 -24.01
CA ASP A 111 -5.25 14.27 -24.44
C ASP A 111 -4.57 13.06 -23.78
N VAL A 112 -3.23 13.07 -23.71
CA VAL A 112 -2.47 12.03 -23.00
C VAL A 112 -2.84 11.99 -21.53
N LEU A 113 -2.86 13.13 -20.84
CA LEU A 113 -3.22 13.22 -19.42
C LEU A 113 -4.67 12.77 -19.18
N ASN A 114 -5.59 13.12 -20.06
CA ASN A 114 -6.99 12.70 -19.95
C ASN A 114 -7.13 11.17 -20.09
N LYS A 115 -6.38 10.56 -21.01
CA LYS A 115 -6.34 9.10 -21.18
C LYS A 115 -5.73 8.40 -19.96
N GLU A 116 -4.64 8.92 -19.41
CA GLU A 116 -4.00 8.40 -18.20
C GLU A 116 -4.91 8.52 -16.97
N LEU A 117 -5.62 9.65 -16.86
CA LEU A 117 -6.61 9.88 -15.81
C LEU A 117 -7.74 8.85 -15.88
N LEU A 118 -8.27 8.59 -17.08
CA LEU A 118 -9.32 7.60 -17.27
C LEU A 118 -8.84 6.18 -16.92
N ASN A 119 -7.65 5.79 -17.38
CA ASN A 119 -7.04 4.50 -17.04
C ASN A 119 -6.81 4.36 -15.53
N THR A 120 -6.38 5.43 -14.86
CA THR A 120 -6.15 5.44 -13.41
C THR A 120 -7.46 5.32 -12.64
N LYS A 121 -8.52 6.02 -13.08
CA LYS A 121 -9.87 5.89 -12.51
C LYS A 121 -10.41 4.46 -12.66
N GLN A 122 -10.25 3.86 -13.84
CA GLN A 122 -10.69 2.48 -14.08
C GLN A 122 -9.97 1.50 -13.14
N ARG A 123 -8.63 1.60 -13.04
CA ARG A 123 -7.84 0.77 -12.11
C ARG A 123 -8.22 0.98 -10.65
N LEU A 124 -8.57 2.20 -10.26
CA LEU A 124 -9.02 2.50 -8.90
C LEU A 124 -10.33 1.75 -8.59
N VAL A 125 -11.33 1.87 -9.47
CA VAL A 125 -12.61 1.16 -9.32
C VAL A 125 -12.40 -0.35 -9.23
N GLU A 126 -11.62 -0.94 -10.14
CA GLU A 126 -11.30 -2.36 -10.11
C GLU A 126 -10.63 -2.77 -8.78
N THR A 127 -9.70 -1.95 -8.27
CA THR A 127 -9.02 -2.22 -7.00
C THR A 127 -9.98 -2.12 -5.81
N GLU A 128 -10.88 -1.14 -5.81
CA GLU A 128 -11.92 -0.97 -4.78
C GLU A 128 -12.89 -2.15 -4.75
N GLU A 129 -13.30 -2.63 -5.92
CA GLU A 129 -14.15 -3.82 -6.05
C GLU A 129 -13.45 -5.08 -5.54
N GLN A 130 -12.17 -5.30 -5.89
CA GLN A 130 -11.40 -6.43 -5.36
C GLN A 130 -11.22 -6.34 -3.84
N LYS A 131 -10.96 -5.14 -3.31
CA LYS A 131 -10.86 -4.91 -1.86
C LYS A 131 -12.18 -5.28 -1.18
N LYS A 132 -13.31 -4.81 -1.70
CA LYS A 132 -14.63 -5.12 -1.15
C LYS A 132 -14.90 -6.63 -1.15
N LYS A 133 -14.57 -7.33 -2.24
CA LYS A 133 -14.69 -8.79 -2.33
C LYS A 133 -13.83 -9.49 -1.27
N HIS A 134 -12.58 -9.08 -1.07
CA HIS A 134 -11.72 -9.65 -0.04
C HIS A 134 -12.20 -9.37 1.38
N GLU A 135 -12.79 -8.20 1.62
CA GLU A 135 -13.42 -7.87 2.91
C GLU A 135 -14.63 -8.78 3.18
N GLU A 136 -15.46 -9.05 2.17
CA GLU A 136 -16.58 -9.99 2.24
C GLU A 136 -16.11 -11.44 2.50
N GLU A 137 -15.10 -11.92 1.76
CA GLU A 137 -14.48 -13.23 1.98
C GLU A 137 -13.90 -13.36 3.39
N THR A 138 -13.22 -12.31 3.87
CA THR A 138 -12.67 -12.27 5.22
C THR A 138 -13.77 -12.30 6.28
N ALA A 139 -14.87 -11.58 6.07
CA ALA A 139 -16.02 -11.58 6.98
C ALA A 139 -16.68 -12.97 7.04
N GLN A 140 -16.88 -13.61 5.88
CA GLN A 140 -17.41 -14.98 5.81
C GLN A 140 -16.50 -15.99 6.53
N LEU A 141 -15.18 -15.88 6.32
CA LEU A 141 -14.22 -16.76 6.97
C LEU A 141 -14.21 -16.58 8.49
N LYS A 142 -14.24 -15.34 8.98
CA LYS A 142 -14.36 -15.04 10.43
C LYS A 142 -15.62 -15.65 11.02
N GLU A 143 -16.73 -15.56 10.29
CA GLU A 143 -18.01 -16.10 10.73
C GLU A 143 -18.00 -17.64 10.77
N VAL A 144 -17.37 -18.31 9.79
CA VAL A 144 -17.15 -19.77 9.83
C VAL A 144 -16.30 -20.16 11.03
N PHE A 145 -15.17 -19.48 11.25
CA PHE A 145 -14.32 -19.74 12.42
C PHE A 145 -15.07 -19.56 13.74
N ARG A 146 -15.87 -18.50 13.87
CA ARG A 146 -16.70 -18.25 15.06
C ARG A 146 -17.66 -19.42 15.31
N ARG A 147 -18.37 -19.89 14.29
CA ARG A 147 -19.32 -21.01 14.41
C ARG A 147 -18.63 -22.32 14.81
N GLU A 148 -17.48 -22.63 14.22
CA GLU A 148 -16.74 -23.84 14.58
C GLU A 148 -16.17 -23.77 16.01
N LEU A 149 -15.72 -22.58 16.44
CA LEU A 149 -15.29 -22.35 17.81
C LEU A 149 -16.44 -22.59 18.80
N GLU A 150 -17.60 -21.99 18.58
CA GLU A 150 -18.79 -22.17 19.43
C GLU A 150 -19.25 -23.63 19.49
N LYS A 151 -19.19 -24.33 18.36
CA LYS A 151 -19.49 -25.76 18.29
C LYS A 151 -18.51 -26.58 19.13
N ALA A 152 -17.21 -26.36 18.97
CA ALA A 152 -16.19 -27.04 19.76
C ALA A 152 -16.33 -26.77 21.26
N GLU A 153 -16.59 -25.52 21.64
CA GLU A 153 -16.86 -25.15 23.03
C GLU A 153 -18.11 -25.86 23.58
N SER A 154 -19.17 -25.98 22.79
CA SER A 154 -20.38 -26.70 23.19
C SER A 154 -20.13 -28.19 23.41
N GLU A 155 -19.31 -28.82 22.54
CA GLU A 155 -18.93 -30.24 22.68
C GLU A 155 -18.00 -30.46 23.89
N ILE A 156 -17.06 -29.54 24.16
CA ILE A 156 -16.24 -29.57 25.37
C ILE A 156 -17.13 -29.47 26.62
N LYS A 157 -18.12 -28.59 26.63
CA LYS A 157 -19.07 -28.47 27.76
C LYS A 157 -19.86 -29.76 27.97
N LYS A 158 -20.39 -30.37 26.90
CA LYS A 158 -21.12 -31.64 26.96
C LYS A 158 -20.24 -32.77 27.49
N THR A 159 -19.06 -32.96 26.91
CA THR A 159 -18.12 -34.02 27.33
C THR A 159 -17.65 -33.82 28.78
N THR A 160 -17.39 -32.58 29.19
CA THR A 160 -17.06 -32.25 30.59
C THR A 160 -18.21 -32.59 31.53
N ALA A 161 -19.46 -32.29 31.17
CA ALA A 161 -20.63 -32.65 31.96
C ALA A 161 -20.78 -34.17 32.10
N ILE A 162 -20.66 -34.92 30.99
CA ILE A 162 -20.68 -36.39 30.98
C ILE A 162 -19.59 -36.96 31.89
N ILE A 163 -18.36 -36.42 31.82
CA ILE A 163 -17.25 -36.87 32.68
C ILE A 163 -17.56 -36.59 34.16
N ALA A 164 -18.16 -35.45 34.48
CA ALA A 164 -18.54 -35.12 35.85
C ALA A 164 -19.61 -36.09 36.39
N GLU A 165 -20.65 -36.38 35.59
CA GLU A 165 -21.69 -37.35 35.94
C GLU A 165 -21.11 -38.76 36.10
N TYR A 166 -20.24 -39.19 35.19
CA TYR A 166 -19.56 -40.49 35.29
C TYR A 166 -18.76 -40.61 36.59
N LYS A 167 -17.96 -39.59 36.93
CA LYS A 167 -17.20 -39.53 38.19
C LYS A 167 -18.13 -39.59 39.41
N GLN A 168 -19.27 -38.92 39.36
CA GLN A 168 -20.27 -38.95 40.42
C GLN A 168 -20.85 -40.36 40.60
N ILE A 169 -21.20 -41.06 39.51
CA ILE A 169 -21.69 -42.44 39.55
C ILE A 169 -20.62 -43.36 40.14
N CYS A 170 -19.36 -43.26 39.69
CA CYS A 170 -18.27 -44.05 40.24
C CYS A 170 -18.12 -43.84 41.76
N SER A 171 -18.12 -42.59 42.22
CA SER A 171 -18.05 -42.28 43.65
C SER A 171 -19.23 -42.88 44.43
N GLN A 172 -20.45 -42.78 43.91
CA GLN A 172 -21.64 -43.36 44.54
C GLN A 172 -21.56 -44.89 44.63
N LEU A 173 -21.10 -45.56 43.57
CA LEU A 173 -20.91 -47.01 43.54
C LEU A 173 -19.83 -47.45 44.52
N SER A 174 -18.69 -46.76 44.59
CA SER A 174 -17.63 -47.04 45.58
C SER A 174 -18.16 -46.92 47.00
N THR A 175 -18.89 -45.85 47.34
CA THR A 175 -19.48 -45.68 48.68
C THR A 175 -20.53 -46.76 48.99
N ARG A 176 -21.35 -47.18 48.01
CA ARG A 176 -22.31 -48.29 48.22
C ARG A 176 -21.60 -49.61 48.44
N LEU A 177 -20.54 -49.88 47.68
CA LEU A 177 -19.75 -51.10 47.81
C LEU A 177 -19.07 -51.17 49.18
N GLU A 178 -18.44 -50.09 49.63
CA GLU A 178 -17.82 -50.00 50.96
C GLU A 178 -18.84 -50.24 52.07
N LYS A 179 -20.04 -49.63 51.97
CA LYS A 179 -21.13 -49.87 52.92
C LYS A 179 -21.59 -51.32 52.94
N GLN A 180 -21.78 -51.94 51.78
CA GLN A 180 -22.15 -53.36 51.71
C GLN A 180 -21.04 -54.24 52.29
N GLN A 181 -19.78 -54.00 51.95
CA GLN A 181 -18.66 -54.75 52.51
C GLN A 181 -18.58 -54.63 54.04
N ALA A 182 -18.82 -53.44 54.59
CA ALA A 182 -18.86 -53.23 56.04
C ALA A 182 -20.01 -54.00 56.70
N VAL A 183 -21.22 -53.94 56.14
CA VAL A 183 -22.40 -54.68 56.64
C VAL A 183 -22.17 -56.19 56.56
N THR A 184 -21.74 -56.72 55.41
CA THR A 184 -21.47 -58.16 55.23
C THR A 184 -20.37 -58.63 56.18
N LYS A 185 -19.33 -57.81 56.41
CA LYS A 185 -18.27 -58.13 57.38
C LYS A 185 -18.82 -58.18 58.81
N GLU A 186 -19.65 -57.24 59.21
CA GLU A 186 -20.29 -57.23 60.52
C GLU A 186 -21.22 -58.43 60.71
N GLU A 187 -22.05 -58.75 59.71
CA GLU A 187 -22.89 -59.96 59.71
C GLU A 187 -22.05 -61.23 59.81
N LEU A 188 -20.95 -61.33 59.06
CA LEU A 188 -20.01 -62.44 59.11
C LEU A 188 -19.38 -62.56 60.51
N ASP A 189 -18.97 -61.44 61.12
CA ASP A 189 -18.39 -61.40 62.46
C ASP A 189 -19.42 -61.81 63.54
N ILE A 190 -20.71 -61.45 63.37
CA ILE A 190 -21.81 -61.93 64.22
C ILE A 190 -22.00 -63.44 64.07
N VAL A 191 -22.05 -63.95 62.83
CA VAL A 191 -22.18 -65.39 62.55
C VAL A 191 -20.99 -66.14 63.14
N LYS A 192 -19.77 -65.65 62.92
CA LYS A 192 -18.54 -66.22 63.45
C LYS A 192 -18.58 -66.25 64.99
N SER A 193 -18.98 -65.15 65.62
CA SER A 193 -19.16 -65.07 67.08
C SER A 193 -20.14 -66.12 67.59
N LYS A 194 -21.30 -66.28 66.92
CA LYS A 194 -22.32 -67.30 67.28
C LYS A 194 -21.81 -68.73 67.07
N VAL A 195 -21.12 -69.02 65.97
CA VAL A 195 -20.53 -70.33 65.67
C VAL A 195 -19.47 -70.69 66.73
N MET A 196 -18.62 -69.75 67.11
CA MET A 196 -17.58 -69.95 68.12
C MET A 196 -18.12 -70.06 69.56
N ALA A 197 -19.33 -69.57 69.82
CA ALA A 197 -20.01 -69.73 71.11
C ALA A 197 -20.70 -71.11 71.27
N CYS A 198 -20.81 -71.89 70.19
CA CYS A 198 -21.36 -73.25 70.22
C CYS A 198 -20.25 -74.28 70.51
N GLU A 199 -20.41 -75.05 71.57
CA GLU A 199 -19.40 -76.02 72.04
C GLU A 199 -19.07 -77.12 71.00
N ARG A 200 -20.04 -77.57 70.20
CA ARG A 200 -19.83 -78.60 69.15
C ARG A 200 -19.27 -78.05 67.83
N CYS A 201 -19.54 -76.78 67.51
CA CYS A 201 -19.16 -76.20 66.21
C CYS A 201 -17.75 -75.57 66.24
N ARG A 202 -17.28 -75.14 67.41
CA ARG A 202 -15.99 -74.49 67.61
C ARG A 202 -14.79 -75.38 67.23
N GLU A 203 -14.91 -76.69 67.32
CA GLU A 203 -13.83 -77.64 66.98
C GLU A 203 -13.73 -77.91 65.47
N VAL A 204 -14.80 -77.63 64.71
CA VAL A 204 -14.88 -77.89 63.26
C VAL A 204 -14.51 -76.65 62.43
N PHE A 205 -14.70 -75.45 62.98
CA PHE A 205 -14.40 -74.18 62.31
C PHE A 205 -13.24 -73.45 63.00
N SER A 206 -12.16 -73.15 62.26
CA SER A 206 -11.04 -72.35 62.78
C SER A 206 -11.30 -70.84 62.66
N LYS A 207 -10.58 -70.04 63.46
CA LYS A 207 -10.73 -68.58 63.51
C LYS A 207 -10.30 -67.87 62.21
N GLU A 208 -9.61 -68.54 61.28
CA GLU A 208 -9.07 -67.90 60.07
C GLU A 208 -9.67 -68.39 58.73
N GLY A 209 -10.19 -69.63 58.60
CA GLY A 209 -10.65 -70.19 57.32
C GLY A 209 -9.54 -70.38 56.25
N PRO A 210 -9.68 -71.29 55.24
CA PRO A 210 -10.88 -71.95 54.71
C PRO A 210 -10.93 -73.50 54.82
N LEU A 211 -12.12 -74.06 54.51
CA LEU A 211 -12.46 -75.50 54.41
C LEU A 211 -11.72 -76.23 53.29
N GLN A 212 -11.22 -77.45 53.56
CA GLN A 212 -10.82 -78.43 52.54
C GLN A 212 -12.04 -79.25 52.10
N VAL A 213 -12.39 -79.20 50.82
CA VAL A 213 -13.36 -80.12 50.20
C VAL A 213 -12.70 -80.82 49.00
N PRO A 214 -12.78 -82.16 48.88
CA PRO A 214 -12.23 -82.90 47.74
C PRO A 214 -12.96 -82.62 46.42
N ALA A 215 -12.19 -82.70 45.34
CA ALA A 215 -12.64 -82.54 43.96
C ALA A 215 -13.77 -83.51 43.60
N VAL A 216 -14.88 -82.95 43.11
CA VAL A 216 -15.95 -83.72 42.45
C VAL A 216 -15.90 -83.39 40.96
N SER A 217 -15.75 -84.47 40.20
CA SER A 217 -15.78 -84.57 38.74
C SER A 217 -16.95 -83.80 38.13
N LYS A 218 -16.66 -82.99 37.11
CA LYS A 218 -17.65 -82.27 36.32
C LYS A 218 -17.53 -82.68 34.87
N ASP A 219 -18.03 -83.88 34.58
CA ASP A 219 -18.46 -84.24 33.23
C ASP A 219 -19.77 -83.49 32.92
N ASN A 220 -19.96 -83.12 31.65
CA ASN A 220 -21.15 -82.47 31.07
C ASN A 220 -21.32 -80.93 31.22
N ARG A 221 -20.24 -80.16 31.02
CA ARG A 221 -20.34 -78.70 30.72
C ARG A 221 -19.64 -78.26 29.43
N ASP A 222 -19.20 -79.22 28.60
CA ASP A 222 -18.29 -78.94 27.49
C ASP A 222 -18.99 -78.41 26.23
N SER A 223 -20.29 -78.68 26.02
CA SER A 223 -20.98 -78.24 24.80
C SER A 223 -21.36 -76.75 24.79
N ASP A 224 -21.82 -76.20 25.91
CA ASP A 224 -22.21 -74.77 26.00
C ASP A 224 -20.99 -73.83 25.95
N LEU A 225 -19.84 -74.30 26.45
CA LEU A 225 -18.58 -73.55 26.42
C LEU A 225 -17.96 -73.51 25.02
N ASP A 226 -18.15 -74.54 24.21
CA ASP A 226 -17.62 -74.58 22.84
C ASP A 226 -18.44 -73.67 21.90
N GLU A 227 -19.75 -73.56 22.09
CA GLU A 227 -20.60 -72.58 21.38
C GLU A 227 -20.26 -71.12 21.74
N GLU A 228 -20.06 -70.80 23.03
CA GLU A 228 -19.67 -69.46 23.47
C GLU A 228 -18.26 -69.09 22.96
N LYS A 229 -17.34 -70.06 22.95
CA LYS A 229 -15.99 -69.91 22.40
C LYS A 229 -16.00 -69.70 20.88
N ASP A 230 -16.89 -70.37 20.15
CA ASP A 230 -17.01 -70.17 18.72
C ASP A 230 -17.70 -68.85 18.37
N SER A 231 -18.66 -68.40 19.18
CA SER A 231 -19.23 -67.05 19.10
C SER A 231 -18.19 -65.95 19.34
N LEU A 232 -17.35 -66.10 20.36
CA LEU A 232 -16.25 -65.17 20.64
C LEU A 232 -15.20 -65.15 19.52
N LYS A 233 -14.87 -66.30 18.91
CA LYS A 233 -14.00 -66.34 17.73
C LYS A 233 -14.63 -65.66 16.51
N ALA A 234 -15.95 -65.78 16.33
CA ALA A 234 -16.65 -65.11 15.24
C ALA A 234 -16.61 -63.58 15.42
N GLN A 235 -16.90 -63.08 16.63
CA GLN A 235 -16.77 -61.66 16.97
C GLN A 235 -15.33 -61.15 16.80
N LEU A 236 -14.32 -61.97 17.15
CA LEU A 236 -12.92 -61.61 16.98
C LEU A 236 -12.57 -61.43 15.50
N ARG A 237 -13.05 -62.32 14.62
CA ARG A 237 -12.85 -62.21 13.16
C ARG A 237 -13.57 -61.00 12.57
N GLU A 238 -14.76 -60.68 13.07
CA GLU A 238 -15.52 -59.51 12.62
C GLU A 238 -14.80 -58.21 13.02
N MET A 239 -14.33 -58.11 14.25
CA MET A 239 -13.48 -57.00 14.72
C MET A 239 -12.17 -56.90 13.93
N GLU A 240 -11.55 -58.02 13.55
CA GLU A 240 -10.35 -58.03 12.69
C GLU A 240 -10.65 -57.50 11.28
N LEU A 241 -11.81 -57.83 10.71
CA LEU A 241 -12.29 -57.33 9.43
C LEU A 241 -12.57 -55.83 9.47
N GLU A 242 -13.29 -55.36 10.50
CA GLU A 242 -13.55 -53.93 10.71
C GLU A 242 -12.26 -53.14 10.89
N LEU A 243 -11.29 -53.71 11.62
CA LEU A 243 -9.97 -53.10 11.80
C LEU A 243 -9.21 -53.03 10.48
N ALA A 244 -9.24 -54.07 9.65
CA ALA A 244 -8.61 -54.08 8.34
C ALA A 244 -9.25 -53.04 7.40
N GLN A 245 -10.58 -52.94 7.41
CA GLN A 245 -11.33 -51.96 6.62
C GLN A 245 -11.04 -50.52 7.05
N THR A 246 -11.00 -50.26 8.36
CA THR A 246 -10.65 -48.95 8.90
C THR A 246 -9.20 -48.57 8.58
N LYS A 247 -8.27 -49.53 8.66
CA LYS A 247 -6.87 -49.33 8.24
C LYS A 247 -6.77 -48.99 6.76
N LEU A 248 -7.55 -49.64 5.90
CA LEU A 248 -7.60 -49.33 4.48
C LEU A 248 -8.09 -47.91 4.24
N GLN A 249 -9.22 -47.53 4.85
CA GLN A 249 -9.76 -46.16 4.76
C GLN A 249 -8.77 -45.10 5.25
N LEU A 250 -8.02 -45.39 6.32
CA LEU A 250 -6.98 -44.48 6.81
C LEU A 250 -5.84 -44.31 5.79
N VAL A 251 -5.40 -45.38 5.13
CA VAL A 251 -4.37 -45.31 4.08
C VAL A 251 -4.88 -44.52 2.88
N GLU A 252 -6.11 -44.78 2.43
CA GLU A 252 -6.74 -44.04 1.34
C GLU A 252 -6.86 -42.55 1.66
N ALA A 253 -7.29 -42.20 2.88
CA ALA A 253 -7.37 -40.82 3.34
C ALA A 253 -5.98 -40.15 3.39
N LYS A 254 -4.95 -40.87 3.87
CA LYS A 254 -3.57 -40.35 3.88
C LYS A 254 -3.03 -40.10 2.47
N CYS A 255 -3.26 -41.03 1.54
CA CYS A 255 -2.89 -40.83 0.13
C CYS A 255 -3.62 -39.64 -0.49
N ARG A 256 -4.92 -39.47 -0.17
CA ARG A 256 -5.71 -38.31 -0.61
C ARG A 256 -5.14 -36.99 -0.10
N ILE A 257 -4.73 -36.95 1.18
CA ILE A 257 -4.10 -35.78 1.79
C ILE A 257 -2.77 -35.47 1.11
N GLN A 258 -1.91 -36.48 0.91
CA GLN A 258 -0.62 -36.28 0.22
C GLN A 258 -0.80 -35.75 -1.20
N GLU A 259 -1.79 -36.27 -1.95
CA GLU A 259 -2.10 -35.78 -3.29
C GLU A 259 -2.54 -34.30 -3.26
N LEU A 260 -3.43 -33.92 -2.33
CA LEU A 260 -3.85 -32.53 -2.16
C LEU A 260 -2.71 -31.61 -1.73
N GLU A 261 -1.81 -32.08 -0.87
CA GLU A 261 -0.61 -31.34 -0.47
C GLU A 261 0.34 -31.13 -1.66
N HIS A 262 0.50 -32.13 -2.51
CA HIS A 262 1.29 -32.02 -3.74
C HIS A 262 0.66 -31.00 -4.69
N GLN A 263 -0.66 -31.09 -4.95
CA GLN A 263 -1.38 -30.13 -5.78
C GLN A 263 -1.28 -28.70 -5.25
N ARG A 264 -1.42 -28.51 -3.92
CA ARG A 264 -1.20 -27.21 -3.27
C ARG A 264 0.23 -26.71 -3.49
N GLY A 265 1.22 -27.59 -3.39
CA GLY A 265 2.63 -27.26 -3.64
C GLY A 265 2.88 -26.82 -5.08
N VAL A 266 2.29 -27.51 -6.06
CA VAL A 266 2.36 -27.13 -7.48
C VAL A 266 1.73 -25.77 -7.71
N LEU A 267 0.49 -25.54 -7.24
CA LEU A 267 -0.20 -24.26 -7.38
C LEU A 267 0.56 -23.11 -6.69
N MET A 268 1.15 -23.35 -5.52
CA MET A 268 2.00 -22.35 -4.86
C MET A 268 3.26 -22.02 -5.66
N ASN A 269 3.90 -23.02 -6.27
CA ASN A 269 5.04 -22.80 -7.16
C ASN A 269 4.64 -22.02 -8.41
N GLU A 270 3.47 -22.30 -8.99
CA GLU A 270 2.92 -21.55 -10.12
C GLU A 270 2.61 -20.10 -9.76
N ILE A 271 1.99 -19.84 -8.61
CA ILE A 271 1.75 -18.48 -8.10
C ILE A 271 3.08 -17.75 -7.89
N GLN A 272 4.08 -18.42 -7.29
CA GLN A 272 5.40 -17.84 -7.07
C GLN A 272 6.13 -17.57 -8.39
N ALA A 273 6.04 -18.47 -9.37
CA ALA A 273 6.60 -18.28 -10.70
C ALA A 273 5.89 -17.15 -11.47
N ALA A 274 4.57 -17.06 -11.38
CA ALA A 274 3.79 -15.95 -11.95
C ALA A 274 4.15 -14.62 -11.29
N LYS A 275 4.31 -14.60 -9.96
CA LYS A 275 4.77 -13.41 -9.21
C LYS A 275 6.17 -13.00 -9.62
N ASN A 276 7.12 -13.93 -9.71
CA ASN A 276 8.49 -13.64 -10.12
C ASN A 276 8.57 -13.20 -11.60
N SER A 277 7.76 -13.80 -12.47
CA SER A 277 7.65 -13.44 -13.89
C SER A 277 7.04 -12.05 -14.08
N TRP A 278 5.94 -11.75 -13.38
CA TRP A 278 5.32 -10.42 -13.35
C TRP A 278 6.31 -9.40 -12.79
N PHE A 279 6.83 -9.62 -11.60
CA PHE A 279 7.71 -8.67 -10.91
C PHE A 279 8.97 -8.36 -11.74
N SER A 280 9.57 -9.38 -12.37
CA SER A 280 10.74 -9.19 -13.24
C SER A 280 10.40 -8.47 -14.54
N LYS A 281 9.24 -8.75 -15.16
CA LYS A 281 8.82 -8.09 -16.41
C LYS A 281 8.36 -6.65 -16.18
N THR A 282 7.67 -6.35 -15.09
CA THR A 282 7.15 -5.01 -14.80
C THR A 282 8.22 -4.08 -14.21
N LEU A 283 9.06 -4.56 -13.29
CA LEU A 283 10.17 -3.73 -12.78
C LEU A 283 11.34 -3.64 -13.76
N GLY A 284 11.59 -4.69 -14.54
CA GLY A 284 12.59 -4.66 -15.62
C GLY A 284 12.24 -3.62 -16.69
N SER A 285 10.96 -3.55 -17.09
CA SER A 285 10.50 -2.58 -18.10
C SER A 285 10.47 -1.13 -17.60
N LEU A 286 10.40 -0.90 -16.28
CA LEU A 286 10.48 0.44 -15.68
C LEU A 286 11.94 0.92 -15.56
N LYS A 287 12.89 0.00 -15.45
CA LYS A 287 14.32 0.34 -15.30
C LYS A 287 15.04 0.57 -16.63
N THR A 288 14.55 0.01 -17.73
CA THR A 288 15.10 0.26 -19.08
C THR A 288 14.59 1.55 -19.71
N SER A 289 13.45 2.08 -19.26
CA SER A 289 12.88 3.35 -19.74
C SER A 289 13.50 4.60 -19.10
N THR A 290 14.31 4.45 -18.05
CA THR A 290 15.03 5.58 -17.39
C THR A 290 16.53 5.64 -17.77
N SER A 291 17.02 4.75 -18.64
CA SER A 291 18.44 4.70 -19.03
C SER A 291 18.68 4.84 -20.54
N SER A 292 17.79 5.55 -21.25
CA SER A 292 17.97 5.85 -22.67
C SER A 292 17.64 7.30 -22.95
N GLN A 293 18.53 8.20 -22.53
CA GLN A 293 18.84 9.46 -23.21
C GLN A 293 19.91 10.23 -22.40
N LEU A 294 21.18 9.92 -22.68
CA LEU A 294 22.27 10.88 -22.49
C LEU A 294 22.91 11.02 -23.88
N PRO A 295 22.80 12.20 -24.54
CA PRO A 295 23.43 12.41 -25.83
C PRO A 295 24.96 12.45 -25.66
N PRO A 296 25.74 11.96 -26.64
CA PRO A 296 27.20 12.03 -26.58
C PRO A 296 27.66 13.49 -26.74
N SER A 297 28.48 13.96 -25.81
CA SER A 297 29.16 15.26 -25.83
C SER A 297 30.15 15.36 -27.00
N PRO A 298 30.32 16.55 -27.62
CA PRO A 298 31.23 16.72 -28.76
C PRO A 298 32.68 16.64 -28.32
N LYS A 299 33.51 16.00 -29.15
CA LYS A 299 34.97 16.03 -29.06
C LYS A 299 35.46 17.41 -29.50
N GLU A 300 36.10 18.15 -28.61
CA GLU A 300 37.01 19.23 -29.00
C GLU A 300 38.39 18.64 -29.25
N GLY A 301 38.88 18.83 -30.48
CA GLY A 301 40.28 18.65 -30.80
C GLY A 301 41.02 19.96 -30.56
N LEU A 302 42.13 19.87 -29.84
CA LEU A 302 43.40 20.53 -30.13
C LEU A 302 44.53 19.59 -29.65
#